data_AF-A0A8J5JPE2-F1
#
_entry.id   AF-A0A8J5JPE2-F1
#
_cell.length_a   1.000
_cell.length_b   1.000
_cell.length_c   1.000
_cell.angle_alpha   90.00
_cell.angle_beta   90.00
_cell.angle_gamma   90.00
#
_symmetry.space_group_name_H-M   'P 1'
#
loop_
_entity.id
_entity.type
_entity.pdbx_description
1 polymer ?
#
loop_
_entity_poly.entity_id
_entity_poly.type
_entity_poly.pdbx_seq_one_letter_code
_entity_poly.pdbx_strand_id
1 'polypeptide(L)'
;AMAAQPLKLFASPWTAPPWMKTNNDYVGYGQLLPEMYQPWANYFVKFLDRYGEEGVNFWGVTAQNEPIDGYVPGFYFNCMGWTAEQQRLWVAENLGPTLKAHGNDDVILMILDDQRYELPRWAKKVLNDTVAAQYVNGFAVHWYGDDYAPASLLQETHDLFPDYFILSTEACEVHSDMNGASDEKQLAVKVDDRGTMFITVGPRSIHTVVCQ
;
A
#
# COMPACT_ATOMS: atom_id res chain seq x y z
N ALA A 1 -3.07 16.85 24.95
CA ALA A 1 -2.96 17.61 23.70
C ALA A 1 -3.84 16.91 22.68
N MET A 2 -4.74 17.62 22.00
CA MET A 2 -5.51 17.07 20.87
C MET A 2 -5.00 17.70 19.58
N ALA A 3 -4.91 16.93 18.50
CA ALA A 3 -4.52 17.43 17.19
C ALA A 3 -5.51 18.50 16.70
N ALA A 4 -5.02 19.54 16.02
CA ALA A 4 -5.86 20.64 15.53
C ALA A 4 -6.73 20.25 14.32
N GLN A 5 -6.40 19.14 13.66
CA GLN A 5 -7.12 18.57 12.53
C GLN A 5 -7.42 17.08 12.83
N PRO A 6 -8.54 16.52 12.32
CA PRO A 6 -8.80 15.09 12.40
C PRO A 6 -7.65 14.29 11.78
N LEU A 7 -7.15 13.29 12.50
CA LEU A 7 -6.11 12.38 12.01
C LEU A 7 -6.76 11.30 11.12
N LYS A 8 -6.22 11.13 9.91
CA LYS A 8 -6.56 10.01 9.03
C LYS A 8 -5.62 8.85 9.34
N LEU A 9 -6.17 7.73 9.79
CA LEU A 9 -5.42 6.50 10.03
C LEU A 9 -5.54 5.56 8.84
N PHE A 10 -4.47 4.92 8.43
CA PHE A 10 -4.56 3.78 7.52
C PHE A 10 -3.78 2.58 8.09
N ALA A 11 -4.15 1.37 7.67
CA ALA A 11 -3.50 0.14 8.09
C ALA A 11 -3.00 -0.68 6.90
N SER A 12 -1.88 -1.37 7.09
CA SER A 12 -1.30 -2.29 6.12
C SER A 12 -0.90 -3.59 6.83
N PRO A 13 -1.23 -4.78 6.33
CA PRO A 13 -0.74 -6.02 6.91
C PRO A 13 0.56 -6.48 6.27
N TRP A 14 1.52 -6.93 7.09
CA TRP A 14 2.76 -7.55 6.61
C TRP A 14 2.58 -9.03 6.26
N THR A 15 1.76 -9.77 7.00
CA THR A 15 1.56 -11.20 6.76
C THR A 15 0.27 -11.70 7.38
N ALA A 16 -0.36 -12.68 6.73
CA ALA A 16 -1.37 -13.52 7.35
C ALA A 16 -0.74 -14.48 8.39
N PRO A 17 -1.55 -15.09 9.28
CA PRO A 17 -1.10 -16.18 10.13
C PRO A 17 -0.45 -17.32 9.34
N PRO A 18 0.55 -18.05 9.89
CA PRO A 18 1.33 -19.04 9.14
C PRO A 18 0.47 -20.11 8.50
N TRP A 19 -0.54 -20.61 9.21
CA TRP A 19 -1.44 -21.65 8.71
C TRP A 19 -2.28 -21.23 7.50
N MET A 20 -2.32 -19.94 7.15
CA MET A 20 -2.95 -19.46 5.93
C MET A 20 -2.01 -19.42 4.71
N LYS A 21 -0.72 -19.68 4.89
CA LYS A 21 0.32 -19.44 3.89
C LYS A 21 0.91 -20.74 3.34
N THR A 22 1.36 -20.70 2.09
CA THR A 22 1.96 -21.84 1.38
C THR A 22 3.23 -22.38 2.05
N ASN A 23 3.94 -21.54 2.80
CA ASN A 23 5.18 -21.89 3.51
C ASN A 23 4.99 -22.21 4.99
N ASN A 24 3.78 -22.00 5.54
CA ASN A 24 3.47 -22.14 6.95
C ASN A 24 4.46 -21.37 7.88
N ASP A 25 4.88 -20.17 7.46
CA ASP A 25 5.82 -19.32 8.21
C ASP A 25 5.45 -17.83 8.07
N TYR A 26 5.88 -16.99 8.99
CA TYR A 26 5.72 -15.54 8.93
C TYR A 26 6.65 -14.88 7.92
N VAL A 27 7.83 -15.48 7.66
CA VAL A 27 8.89 -14.91 6.81
C VAL A 27 9.17 -15.77 5.58
N GLY A 28 9.94 -15.23 4.64
CA GLY A 28 10.41 -15.95 3.44
C GLY A 28 9.37 -16.12 2.34
N TYR A 29 9.77 -16.87 1.30
CA TYR A 29 8.96 -17.08 0.11
C TYR A 29 7.65 -17.80 0.46
N GLY A 30 6.52 -17.09 0.39
CA GLY A 30 5.24 -17.61 0.82
C GLY A 30 4.09 -16.71 0.41
N GLN A 31 3.02 -17.33 -0.09
CA GLN A 31 1.81 -16.65 -0.55
C GLN A 31 0.61 -17.08 0.29
N LEU A 32 -0.47 -16.32 0.22
CA LEU A 32 -1.75 -16.76 0.78
C LEU A 32 -2.28 -17.97 0.00
N LEU A 33 -2.72 -19.01 0.71
CA LEU A 33 -3.40 -20.16 0.11
C LEU A 33 -4.73 -19.71 -0.53
N PRO A 34 -5.11 -20.20 -1.73
CA PRO A 34 -6.37 -19.82 -2.38
C PRO A 34 -7.60 -20.03 -1.50
N GLU A 35 -7.66 -21.12 -0.74
CA GLU A 35 -8.74 -21.42 0.20
C GLU A 35 -8.83 -20.42 1.38
N MET A 36 -7.78 -19.62 1.59
CA MET A 36 -7.70 -18.62 2.66
C MET A 36 -8.06 -17.20 2.21
N TYR A 37 -8.40 -17.01 0.94
CA TYR A 37 -8.75 -15.70 0.39
C TYR A 37 -9.95 -15.07 1.12
N GLN A 38 -11.03 -15.82 1.30
CA GLN A 38 -12.19 -15.35 2.05
C GLN A 38 -11.91 -15.21 3.56
N PRO A 39 -11.30 -16.19 4.25
CA PRO A 39 -10.86 -16.01 5.64
C PRO A 39 -10.00 -14.78 5.87
N TRP A 40 -9.12 -14.43 4.92
CA TRP A 40 -8.27 -13.26 5.00
C TRP A 40 -9.05 -11.95 4.81
N ALA A 41 -10.00 -11.90 3.87
CA ALA A 41 -10.91 -10.75 3.76
C ALA A 41 -11.74 -10.54 5.05
N ASN A 42 -12.21 -11.63 5.67
CA ASN A 42 -12.91 -11.56 6.96
C ASN A 42 -12.00 -11.04 8.10
N TYR A 43 -10.67 -11.24 8.00
CA TYR A 43 -9.72 -10.73 8.97
C TYR A 43 -9.65 -9.19 8.93
N PHE A 44 -9.66 -8.60 7.72
CA PHE A 44 -9.70 -7.14 7.55
C PHE A 44 -10.92 -6.52 8.23
N VAL A 45 -12.12 -7.08 7.97
CA VAL A 45 -13.35 -6.61 8.62
C VAL A 45 -13.25 -6.74 10.14
N LYS A 46 -12.80 -7.89 10.66
CA LYS A 46 -12.61 -8.05 12.11
C LYS A 46 -11.63 -7.05 12.69
N PHE A 47 -10.56 -6.70 11.97
CA PHE A 47 -9.61 -5.68 12.40
C PHE A 47 -10.28 -4.31 12.48
N LEU A 48 -10.99 -3.88 11.42
CA LEU A 48 -11.69 -2.60 11.37
C LEU A 48 -12.77 -2.51 12.46
N ASP A 49 -13.62 -3.53 12.57
CA ASP A 49 -14.71 -3.56 13.54
C ASP A 49 -14.18 -3.48 14.98
N ARG A 50 -13.12 -4.23 15.31
CA ARG A 50 -12.54 -4.24 16.67
C ARG A 50 -11.88 -2.92 17.04
N TYR A 51 -11.21 -2.26 16.11
CA TYR A 51 -10.67 -0.93 16.37
C TYR A 51 -11.79 0.12 16.47
N GLY A 52 -12.84 0.00 15.65
CA GLY A 52 -14.02 0.85 15.72
C GLY A 52 -14.77 0.74 17.07
N GLU A 53 -14.88 -0.47 17.64
CA GLU A 53 -15.42 -0.69 18.99
C GLU A 53 -14.63 0.06 20.08
N GLU A 54 -13.33 0.25 19.89
CA GLU A 54 -12.44 1.01 20.79
C GLU A 54 -12.33 2.51 20.41
N GLY A 55 -13.15 2.97 19.46
CA GLY A 55 -13.20 4.37 19.02
C GLY A 55 -12.08 4.78 18.07
N VAL A 56 -11.38 3.83 17.46
CA VAL A 56 -10.31 4.07 16.48
C VAL A 56 -10.81 3.69 15.08
N ASN A 57 -11.13 4.72 14.28
CA ASN A 57 -11.60 4.52 12.92
C ASN A 57 -10.46 4.68 11.92
N PHE A 58 -10.40 3.78 10.94
CA PHE A 58 -9.44 3.86 9.83
C PHE A 58 -10.07 4.58 8.64
N TRP A 59 -9.34 5.57 8.12
CA TRP A 59 -9.64 6.22 6.84
C TRP A 59 -9.39 5.27 5.66
N GLY A 60 -8.38 4.41 5.76
CA GLY A 60 -8.06 3.49 4.67
C GLY A 60 -7.28 2.26 5.10
N VAL A 61 -7.09 1.35 4.16
CA VAL A 61 -6.24 0.18 4.28
C VAL A 61 -5.47 -0.03 2.98
N THR A 62 -4.32 -0.68 3.06
CA THR A 62 -3.66 -1.23 1.88
C THR A 62 -3.92 -2.73 1.80
N ALA A 63 -3.91 -3.29 0.58
CA ALA A 63 -4.21 -4.70 0.36
C ALA A 63 -3.17 -5.64 1.00
N GLN A 64 -1.89 -5.22 1.04
CA GLN A 64 -0.76 -5.97 1.58
C GLN A 64 0.46 -5.04 1.58
N ASN A 65 1.24 -4.99 2.67
CA ASN A 65 2.55 -4.34 2.66
C ASN A 65 3.53 -5.12 1.77
N GLU A 66 4.19 -4.43 0.85
CA GLU A 66 5.28 -4.94 0.00
C GLU A 66 5.00 -6.35 -0.56
N PRO A 67 3.91 -6.53 -1.34
CA PRO A 67 3.49 -7.82 -1.87
C PRO A 67 4.54 -8.53 -2.71
N ILE A 68 5.55 -7.84 -3.26
CA ILE A 68 6.62 -8.49 -4.01
C ILE A 68 7.64 -9.20 -3.10
N ASP A 69 7.77 -8.80 -1.84
CA ASP A 69 8.80 -9.30 -0.93
C ASP A 69 8.57 -10.76 -0.53
N GLY A 70 7.31 -11.21 -0.51
CA GLY A 70 6.99 -12.63 -0.33
C GLY A 70 7.37 -13.52 -1.53
N TYR A 71 7.92 -12.95 -2.61
CA TYR A 71 8.59 -13.68 -3.70
C TYR A 71 10.11 -13.64 -3.63
N VAL A 72 10.70 -12.94 -2.66
CA VAL A 72 12.15 -12.90 -2.46
C VAL A 72 12.57 -14.14 -1.65
N PRO A 73 13.38 -15.06 -2.22
CA PRO A 73 13.85 -16.21 -1.48
C PRO A 73 14.70 -15.78 -0.27
N GLY A 74 14.34 -16.28 0.91
CA GLY A 74 15.06 -15.95 2.15
C GLY A 74 14.78 -14.54 2.70
N PHE A 75 13.69 -13.90 2.29
CA PHE A 75 13.24 -12.66 2.93
C PHE A 75 13.10 -12.85 4.45
N TYR A 76 13.63 -11.90 5.23
CA TYR A 76 14.06 -12.17 6.61
C TYR A 76 13.13 -11.60 7.70
N PHE A 77 12.07 -10.89 7.32
CA PHE A 77 11.02 -10.42 8.24
C PHE A 77 9.63 -10.74 7.67
N ASN A 78 8.59 -10.33 8.40
CA ASN A 78 7.20 -10.63 8.05
C ASN A 78 6.88 -10.17 6.62
N CYS A 79 6.47 -11.11 5.77
CA CYS A 79 6.10 -10.81 4.39
C CYS A 79 5.05 -11.81 3.89
N MET A 80 4.25 -11.41 2.91
CA MET A 80 3.35 -12.32 2.22
C MET A 80 3.22 -11.91 0.74
N GLY A 81 3.48 -12.87 -0.13
CA GLY A 81 3.59 -12.66 -1.55
C GLY A 81 2.23 -12.57 -2.23
N TRP A 82 2.06 -11.55 -3.06
CA TRP A 82 0.95 -11.44 -4.01
C TRP A 82 1.45 -11.04 -5.37
N THR A 83 1.04 -11.73 -6.42
CA THR A 83 1.11 -11.15 -7.77
C THR A 83 0.01 -10.13 -7.95
N ALA A 84 0.19 -9.18 -8.88
CA ALA A 84 -0.87 -8.26 -9.29
C ALA A 84 -2.16 -8.99 -9.74
N GLU A 85 -2.04 -10.19 -10.32
CA GLU A 85 -3.18 -11.03 -10.70
C GLU A 85 -3.92 -11.59 -9.48
N GLN A 86 -3.20 -12.10 -8.48
CA GLN A 86 -3.81 -12.58 -7.23
C GLN A 86 -4.46 -11.44 -6.45
N GLN A 87 -3.81 -10.27 -6.39
CA GLN A 87 -4.38 -9.09 -5.75
C GLN A 87 -5.65 -8.64 -6.47
N ARG A 88 -5.66 -8.61 -7.81
CA ARG A 88 -6.88 -8.35 -8.62
C ARG A 88 -8.01 -9.29 -8.23
N LEU A 89 -7.76 -10.60 -8.30
CA LEU A 89 -8.75 -11.65 -8.01
C LEU A 89 -9.31 -11.50 -6.60
N TRP A 90 -8.43 -11.36 -5.61
CA TRP A 90 -8.83 -11.26 -4.21
C TRP A 90 -9.61 -9.97 -3.91
N VAL A 91 -9.23 -8.84 -4.51
CA VAL A 91 -9.99 -7.59 -4.39
C VAL A 91 -11.39 -7.74 -5.01
N ALA A 92 -11.48 -8.29 -6.23
CA ALA A 92 -12.73 -8.46 -6.96
C ALA A 92 -13.70 -9.44 -6.27
N GLU A 93 -13.19 -10.57 -5.79
CA GLU A 93 -14.00 -11.72 -5.39
C GLU A 93 -14.16 -11.85 -3.87
N ASN A 94 -13.27 -11.23 -3.07
CA ASN A 94 -13.26 -11.40 -1.62
C ASN A 94 -13.22 -10.08 -0.87
N LEU A 95 -12.11 -9.33 -0.89
CA LEU A 95 -11.92 -8.18 -0.01
C LEU A 95 -12.97 -7.09 -0.27
N GLY A 96 -13.13 -6.64 -1.52
CA GLY A 96 -14.09 -5.60 -1.87
C GLY A 96 -15.54 -5.94 -1.49
N PRO A 97 -16.07 -7.10 -1.92
CA PRO A 97 -17.40 -7.55 -1.51
C PRO A 97 -17.56 -7.70 0.01
N THR A 98 -16.53 -8.16 0.72
CA THR A 98 -16.57 -8.36 2.18
C THR A 98 -16.62 -7.03 2.93
N LEU A 99 -15.77 -6.06 2.56
CA LEU A 99 -15.81 -4.71 3.14
C LEU A 99 -17.20 -4.10 2.97
N LYS A 100 -17.76 -4.16 1.76
CA LYS A 100 -19.09 -3.65 1.46
C LYS A 100 -20.21 -4.35 2.21
N ALA A 101 -20.18 -5.68 2.29
CA ALA A 101 -21.20 -6.45 2.99
C ALA A 101 -21.25 -6.16 4.50
N HIS A 102 -20.13 -5.71 5.07
CA HIS A 102 -20.00 -5.40 6.49
C HIS A 102 -20.08 -3.90 6.81
N GLY A 103 -20.48 -3.05 5.85
CA GLY A 103 -20.64 -1.61 6.06
C GLY A 103 -19.34 -0.83 6.21
N ASN A 104 -18.23 -1.39 5.69
CA ASN A 104 -16.92 -0.75 5.60
C ASN A 104 -16.62 -0.32 4.14
N ASP A 105 -17.64 0.05 3.35
CA ASP A 105 -17.48 0.50 1.95
C ASP A 105 -16.97 1.93 1.80
N ASP A 106 -16.93 2.69 2.88
CA ASP A 106 -16.34 4.03 2.97
C ASP A 106 -14.83 4.00 3.29
N VAL A 107 -14.29 2.85 3.71
CA VAL A 107 -12.87 2.66 3.94
C VAL A 107 -12.11 2.66 2.62
N ILE A 108 -11.14 3.57 2.49
CA ILE A 108 -10.31 3.69 1.30
C ILE A 108 -9.42 2.45 1.12
N LEU A 109 -9.58 1.74 0.01
CA LEU A 109 -8.72 0.61 -0.34
C LEU A 109 -7.64 1.03 -1.33
N MET A 110 -6.39 0.92 -0.88
CA MET A 110 -5.19 1.15 -1.69
C MET A 110 -4.57 -0.18 -2.10
N ILE A 111 -4.17 -0.27 -3.36
CA ILE A 111 -3.46 -1.43 -3.92
C ILE A 111 -1.96 -1.12 -4.08
N LEU A 112 -1.18 -2.14 -4.44
CA LEU A 112 0.29 -2.12 -4.48
C LEU A 112 0.95 -2.05 -3.09
N ASP A 113 1.09 -0.86 -2.49
CA ASP A 113 1.83 -0.61 -1.22
C ASP A 113 3.27 -1.14 -1.26
N ASP A 114 3.95 -0.76 -2.34
CA ASP A 114 5.27 -1.27 -2.71
C ASP A 114 6.02 -0.25 -3.57
N GLN A 115 7.21 -0.61 -4.04
CA GLN A 115 8.06 0.26 -4.82
C GLN A 115 7.41 0.73 -6.12
N ARG A 116 7.63 2.01 -6.45
CA ARG A 116 7.07 2.64 -7.65
C ARG A 116 7.46 1.97 -8.98
N TYR A 117 8.50 1.14 -9.03
CA TYR A 117 8.87 0.42 -10.27
C TYR A 117 7.83 -0.60 -10.71
N GLU A 118 6.89 -0.98 -9.83
CA GLU A 118 5.76 -1.84 -10.18
C GLU A 118 4.66 -1.10 -10.93
N LEU A 119 4.71 0.24 -10.94
CA LEU A 119 3.81 1.08 -11.69
C LEU A 119 4.38 1.40 -13.10
N PRO A 120 3.52 1.50 -14.14
CA PRO A 120 2.06 1.34 -14.13
C PRO A 120 1.59 -0.11 -14.30
N ARG A 121 2.51 -1.09 -14.33
CA ARG A 121 2.20 -2.50 -14.65
C ARG A 121 1.16 -3.10 -13.71
N TRP A 122 1.32 -2.88 -12.41
CA TRP A 122 0.40 -3.37 -11.38
C TRP A 122 -0.99 -2.73 -11.53
N ALA A 123 -1.02 -1.41 -11.75
CA ALA A 123 -2.24 -0.66 -11.99
C ALA A 123 -3.03 -1.19 -13.19
N LYS A 124 -2.36 -1.37 -14.34
CA LYS A 124 -2.97 -1.96 -15.55
C LYS A 124 -3.53 -3.35 -15.30
N LYS A 125 -2.90 -4.14 -14.44
CA LYS A 125 -3.35 -5.50 -14.15
C LYS A 125 -4.63 -5.51 -13.31
N VAL A 126 -4.71 -4.66 -12.28
CA VAL A 126 -5.85 -4.63 -11.36
C VAL A 126 -7.01 -3.82 -11.94
N LEU A 127 -6.75 -2.61 -12.45
CA LEU A 127 -7.82 -1.67 -12.83
C LEU A 127 -8.46 -1.94 -14.19
N ASN A 128 -7.84 -2.72 -15.07
CA ASN A 128 -8.50 -3.14 -16.32
C ASN A 128 -9.59 -4.20 -16.07
N ASP A 129 -9.68 -4.75 -14.87
CA ASP A 129 -10.84 -5.53 -14.43
C ASP A 129 -11.83 -4.62 -13.70
N THR A 130 -12.98 -4.40 -14.33
CA THR A 130 -14.03 -3.53 -13.80
C THR A 130 -14.60 -3.99 -12.46
N VAL A 131 -14.51 -5.30 -12.14
CA VAL A 131 -15.00 -5.83 -10.86
C VAL A 131 -14.04 -5.47 -9.74
N ALA A 132 -12.73 -5.58 -9.95
CA ALA A 132 -11.74 -5.11 -8.97
C ALA A 132 -11.74 -3.59 -8.87
N ALA A 133 -11.76 -2.90 -10.02
CA ALA A 133 -11.60 -1.46 -10.13
C ALA A 133 -12.67 -0.65 -9.36
N GLN A 134 -13.89 -1.18 -9.18
CA GLN A 134 -14.95 -0.53 -8.43
C GLN A 134 -14.69 -0.46 -6.92
N TYR A 135 -13.77 -1.28 -6.40
CA TYR A 135 -13.42 -1.36 -4.98
C TYR A 135 -12.11 -0.65 -4.65
N VAL A 136 -11.32 -0.28 -5.65
CA VAL A 136 -10.02 0.37 -5.45
C VAL A 136 -10.21 1.88 -5.49
N ASN A 137 -9.60 2.60 -4.55
CA ASN A 137 -9.63 4.06 -4.52
C ASN A 137 -8.31 4.70 -4.98
N GLY A 138 -7.20 3.98 -4.87
CA GLY A 138 -5.89 4.49 -5.22
C GLY A 138 -4.76 3.49 -5.07
N PHE A 139 -3.54 4.00 -5.20
CA PHE A 139 -2.29 3.25 -5.09
C PHE A 139 -1.48 3.75 -3.91
N ALA A 140 -0.86 2.81 -3.20
CA ALA A 140 0.16 3.09 -2.21
C ALA A 140 1.56 2.81 -2.81
N VAL A 141 2.53 3.71 -2.58
CA VAL A 141 3.89 3.59 -3.13
C VAL A 141 4.99 3.87 -2.11
N HIS A 142 6.08 3.12 -2.21
CA HIS A 142 7.29 3.21 -1.39
C HIS A 142 8.49 3.80 -2.18
N TRP A 143 9.52 4.25 -1.46
CA TRP A 143 10.67 5.01 -2.00
C TRP A 143 12.06 4.39 -1.75
N TYR A 144 12.13 3.06 -1.61
CA TYR A 144 13.41 2.35 -1.40
C TYR A 144 14.09 1.97 -2.73
N GLY A 145 13.31 1.77 -3.79
CA GLY A 145 13.76 1.38 -5.12
C GLY A 145 14.13 2.54 -6.06
N ASP A 146 14.47 3.69 -5.49
CA ASP A 146 14.49 4.96 -6.20
C ASP A 146 15.50 5.07 -7.34
N ASP A 147 16.65 4.41 -7.17
CA ASP A 147 17.71 4.37 -8.17
C ASP A 147 17.36 3.48 -9.38
N TYR A 148 16.33 2.63 -9.24
CA TYR A 148 15.91 1.68 -10.29
C TYR A 148 14.75 2.19 -11.13
N ALA A 149 13.96 3.14 -10.64
CA ALA A 149 12.79 3.66 -11.33
C ALA A 149 12.67 5.18 -11.26
N PRO A 150 12.44 5.87 -12.39
CA PRO A 150 12.20 7.30 -12.38
C PRO A 150 10.83 7.61 -11.77
N ALA A 151 10.71 8.78 -11.11
CA ALA A 151 9.44 9.28 -10.59
C ALA A 151 8.38 9.50 -11.69
N SER A 152 8.78 9.58 -12.97
CA SER A 152 7.85 9.71 -14.10
C SER A 152 6.87 8.54 -14.25
N LEU A 153 7.15 7.38 -13.66
CA LEU A 153 6.20 6.27 -13.61
C LEU A 153 4.93 6.62 -12.83
N LEU A 154 5.02 7.52 -11.84
CA LEU A 154 3.86 8.01 -11.10
C LEU A 154 2.97 8.86 -12.01
N GLN A 155 3.58 9.75 -12.81
CA GLN A 155 2.86 10.56 -13.79
C GLN A 155 2.23 9.68 -14.87
N GLU A 156 2.98 8.72 -15.44
CA GLU A 156 2.43 7.78 -16.43
C GLU A 156 1.23 7.02 -15.87
N THR A 157 1.30 6.60 -14.60
CA THR A 157 0.19 5.91 -13.93
C THR A 157 -1.03 6.81 -13.77
N HIS A 158 -0.83 8.05 -13.32
CA HIS A 158 -1.92 9.02 -13.17
C HIS A 158 -2.56 9.36 -14.53
N ASP A 159 -1.76 9.53 -15.59
CA ASP A 159 -2.27 9.82 -16.93
C ASP A 159 -3.14 8.68 -17.48
N LEU A 160 -2.82 7.43 -17.11
CA LEU A 160 -3.61 6.25 -17.49
C LEU A 160 -4.85 6.05 -16.62
N PHE A 161 -4.79 6.42 -15.33
CA PHE A 161 -5.82 6.19 -14.34
C PHE A 161 -6.09 7.45 -13.49
N PRO A 162 -6.60 8.55 -14.09
CA PRO A 162 -6.65 9.87 -13.43
C PRO A 162 -7.62 9.94 -12.26
N ASP A 163 -8.61 9.03 -12.21
CA ASP A 163 -9.61 8.96 -11.15
C ASP A 163 -9.13 8.24 -9.88
N TYR A 164 -7.90 7.68 -9.90
CA TYR A 164 -7.32 6.92 -8.80
C TYR A 164 -6.12 7.68 -8.24
N PHE A 165 -6.16 8.03 -6.95
CA PHE A 165 -5.07 8.77 -6.33
C PHE A 165 -3.82 7.90 -6.14
N ILE A 166 -2.66 8.53 -6.04
CA ILE A 166 -1.41 7.88 -5.65
C ILE A 166 -0.97 8.49 -4.31
N LEU A 167 -0.74 7.65 -3.30
CA LEU A 167 -0.27 8.05 -1.98
C LEU A 167 1.08 7.42 -1.69
N SER A 168 2.03 8.24 -1.24
CA SER A 168 3.27 7.76 -0.65
C SER A 168 3.00 7.26 0.76
N THR A 169 3.13 5.96 1.00
CA THR A 169 2.80 5.31 2.28
C THR A 169 4.03 4.99 3.13
N GLU A 170 5.19 4.78 2.52
CA GLU A 170 6.43 4.48 3.27
C GLU A 170 7.68 5.07 2.60
N ALA A 171 8.54 5.69 3.42
CA ALA A 171 9.89 6.08 3.07
C ALA A 171 10.74 6.12 4.36
N CYS A 172 11.97 5.63 4.29
CA CYS A 172 12.92 5.70 5.40
C CYS A 172 14.33 5.93 4.86
N GLU A 173 15.12 6.73 5.56
CA GLU A 173 16.53 6.90 5.26
C GLU A 173 17.30 5.70 5.81
N VAL A 174 17.94 4.94 4.92
CA VAL A 174 18.82 3.85 5.32
C VAL A 174 20.14 4.47 5.79
N HIS A 175 20.43 4.40 7.08
CA HIS A 175 21.78 4.65 7.57
C HIS A 175 22.67 3.48 7.17
N SER A 176 23.35 3.61 6.03
CA SER A 176 24.40 2.65 5.66
C SER A 176 25.70 3.07 6.33
N ASP A 177 26.08 2.38 7.41
CA ASP A 177 27.42 2.48 8.03
C ASP A 177 28.54 1.90 7.14
N MET A 178 28.36 1.89 5.81
CA MET A 178 29.38 1.45 4.87
C MET A 178 29.90 2.65 4.09
N ASN A 179 30.92 3.30 4.67
CA ASN A 179 31.75 4.37 4.12
C ASN A 179 31.20 5.81 4.21
N GLY A 180 30.99 6.32 5.42
CA GLY A 180 31.47 7.66 5.86
C GLY A 180 31.18 8.92 5.01
N ALA A 181 30.29 8.87 4.02
CA ALA A 181 29.85 10.00 3.21
C ALA A 181 28.33 10.06 3.29
N SER A 182 27.84 10.86 4.25
CA SER A 182 26.42 11.18 4.36
C SER A 182 26.07 12.23 3.30
N ASP A 183 25.49 11.83 2.19
CA ASP A 183 24.60 12.71 1.46
C ASP A 183 23.24 12.63 2.18
N GLU A 184 23.02 13.53 3.14
CA GLU A 184 21.69 13.73 3.73
C GLU A 184 20.70 14.06 2.61
N LYS A 185 19.93 13.08 2.15
CA LYS A 185 18.75 13.35 1.32
C LYS A 185 17.71 13.96 2.26
N GLN A 186 17.64 15.29 2.29
CA GLN A 186 16.59 15.97 3.04
C GLN A 186 15.24 15.68 2.37
N LEU A 187 14.43 14.86 3.03
CA LEU A 187 13.00 14.73 2.79
C LEU A 187 12.31 16.01 3.27
N ALA A 188 11.98 16.90 2.34
CA ALA A 188 11.16 18.07 2.66
C ALA A 188 9.69 17.70 2.46
N VAL A 189 8.98 17.55 3.57
CA VAL A 189 7.52 17.43 3.57
C VAL A 189 6.93 18.84 3.72
N LYS A 190 6.21 19.32 2.72
CA LYS A 190 5.42 20.54 2.80
C LYS A 190 3.94 20.19 2.77
N VAL A 191 3.13 20.88 3.55
CA VAL A 191 1.67 20.80 3.50
C VAL A 191 1.17 22.19 3.14
N ASP A 192 0.37 22.33 2.07
CA ASP A 192 -0.24 23.64 1.77
C ASP A 192 -1.46 23.91 2.68
N ASP A 193 -1.99 25.14 2.60
CA ASP A 193 -3.15 25.57 3.38
C ASP A 193 -4.44 24.79 3.04
N ARG A 194 -4.41 23.95 1.99
CA ARG A 194 -5.48 23.05 1.59
C ARG A 194 -5.24 21.62 2.07
N GLY A 195 -4.14 21.35 2.79
CA GLY A 195 -3.81 20.03 3.32
C GLY A 195 -3.23 19.06 2.28
N THR A 196 -2.74 19.56 1.13
CA THR A 196 -1.99 18.77 0.15
C THR A 196 -0.58 18.52 0.67
N MET A 197 -0.19 17.26 0.82
CA MET A 197 1.17 16.87 1.23
C MET A 197 2.08 16.74 0.01
N PHE A 198 3.20 17.46 0.04
CA PHE A 198 4.27 17.45 -0.96
C PHE A 198 5.51 16.83 -0.34
N ILE A 199 5.99 15.74 -0.90
CA ILE A 199 7.26 15.12 -0.50
C ILE A 199 8.30 15.47 -1.56
N THR A 200 9.39 16.14 -1.17
CA THR A 200 10.53 16.43 -2.05
C THR A 200 11.75 15.68 -1.55
N VAL A 201 12.46 14.98 -2.43
CA VAL A 201 13.72 14.29 -2.13
C VAL A 201 14.84 14.95 -2.94
N GLY A 202 15.75 15.65 -2.27
CA GLY A 202 16.97 16.23 -2.87
C GLY A 202 16.83 17.65 -3.48
N PRO A 203 17.96 18.27 -3.90
CA PRO A 203 18.04 19.68 -4.28
C PRO A 203 17.37 20.03 -5.62
N ARG A 204 16.75 19.07 -6.31
CA ARG A 204 15.94 19.31 -7.50
C ARG A 204 14.49 18.99 -7.20
N SER A 205 13.70 20.05 -7.13
CA SER A 205 12.28 20.05 -6.84
C SER A 205 11.53 19.09 -7.77
N ILE A 206 10.91 18.05 -7.21
CA ILE A 206 9.87 17.26 -7.88
C ILE A 206 8.62 17.37 -7.01
N HIS A 207 7.54 17.84 -7.63
CA HIS A 207 6.27 18.13 -6.99
C HIS A 207 5.40 16.86 -7.01
N THR A 208 5.30 16.15 -5.89
CA THR A 208 4.26 15.13 -5.71
C THR A 208 3.00 15.80 -5.21
N VAL A 209 1.92 15.72 -5.98
CA VAL A 209 0.59 16.24 -5.64
C VAL A 209 -0.22 15.10 -5.02
N VAL A 210 -0.48 15.15 -3.71
CA VAL A 210 -1.55 14.37 -3.09
C VAL A 210 -2.82 15.22 -3.16
N CYS A 211 -3.65 15.01 -4.18
CA CYS A 211 -4.95 15.66 -4.27
C CYS A 211 -5.87 15.13 -3.15
N GLN A 212 -6.48 16.06 -2.40
CA GLN A 212 -7.59 15.78 -1.49
C GLN A 212 -8.89 15.52 -2.25
#